data_AF-A0A251XIG0-F1
#
_entry.id   AF-A0A251XIG0-F1
#
_cell.length_a   1.000
_cell.length_b   1.000
_cell.length_c   1.000
_cell.angle_alpha   90.00
_cell.angle_beta   90.00
_cell.angle_gamma   90.00
#
_symmetry.space_group_name_H-M   'P 1'
#
loop_
_entity.id
_entity.type
_entity.pdbx_description
1 polymer ?
#
loop_
_entity_poly.entity_id
_entity_poly.type
_entity_poly.pdbx_seq_one_letter_code
_entity_poly.pdbx_strand_id
1 'polypeptide(L)'
;MARTGQRRSSARTRTIDNEGLIPVLARAVREIEQAAQRGKLKPVNRTKFQVIAVLMREERTHAKDPATPLSDPERAETLKRLDGIASILARTAARDTSVLPLLDPDAKLSETARAMRKHMLFDGGVEMVVEEEPEPEPEDPALAKLHERQVVPPSVKARVLANPFLEPDLDRPAPAAPPTRLLANWELLGPLFKSFEYGAGGGIASMDLPRARASTASRRRTSSSCATRRASSRACASATASSCSPTSRASARPRRRCSPRPSPTPTRCSSWCRTS
;
A
#
# COMPACT_ATOMS: atom_id res chain seq x y z
N MET A 1 -20.01 60.36 -29.12
CA MET A 1 -21.00 59.27 -29.01
C MET A 1 -20.26 57.96 -28.76
N ALA A 2 -20.68 57.14 -27.79
CA ALA A 2 -20.06 55.85 -27.49
C ALA A 2 -20.97 54.68 -27.91
N ARG A 3 -20.39 53.60 -28.44
CA ARG A 3 -21.09 52.32 -28.71
C ARG A 3 -20.26 51.14 -28.20
N THR A 4 -20.50 50.75 -26.96
CA THR A 4 -19.89 49.58 -26.30
C THR A 4 -20.89 48.42 -26.24
N GLY A 5 -21.16 47.81 -27.40
CA GLY A 5 -22.19 46.77 -27.55
C GLY A 5 -21.72 45.33 -27.25
N GLN A 6 -22.55 44.59 -26.50
CA GLN A 6 -22.74 43.13 -26.53
C GLN A 6 -21.50 42.20 -26.64
N ARG A 7 -21.09 41.59 -25.51
CA ARG A 7 -20.32 40.33 -25.52
C ARG A 7 -20.61 39.38 -24.34
N ARG A 8 -21.86 39.30 -23.87
CA ARG A 8 -22.27 38.50 -22.69
C ARG A 8 -22.94 37.14 -22.98
N SER A 9 -23.22 36.79 -24.24
CA SER A 9 -23.92 35.53 -24.60
C SER A 9 -23.10 34.26 -24.37
N SER A 10 -21.77 34.30 -24.55
CA SER A 10 -20.90 33.11 -24.51
C SER A 10 -20.75 32.44 -23.13
N ALA A 11 -21.33 32.99 -22.06
CA ALA A 11 -21.17 32.46 -20.70
C ALA A 11 -22.10 31.28 -20.37
N ARG A 12 -23.33 31.25 -20.91
CA ARG A 12 -24.36 30.27 -20.51
C ARG A 12 -24.21 28.89 -21.14
N THR A 13 -23.79 28.79 -22.40
CA THR A 13 -23.54 27.48 -23.05
C THR A 13 -22.54 26.65 -22.23
N ARG A 14 -21.42 27.29 -21.85
CA ARG A 14 -20.34 26.71 -21.03
C ARG A 14 -20.76 26.26 -19.62
N THR A 15 -21.98 26.56 -19.17
CA THR A 15 -22.43 26.16 -17.82
C THR A 15 -23.11 24.79 -17.84
N ILE A 16 -23.78 24.43 -18.93
CA ILE A 16 -24.50 23.15 -19.09
C ILE A 16 -23.52 22.01 -19.46
N ASP A 17 -22.44 22.33 -20.17
CA ASP A 17 -21.37 21.38 -20.58
C ASP A 17 -20.47 20.84 -19.42
N ASN A 18 -20.85 20.95 -18.14
CA ASN A 18 -19.98 20.58 -17.00
C ASN A 18 -20.30 19.24 -16.33
N GLU A 19 -21.37 18.58 -16.73
CA GLU A 19 -21.78 17.28 -16.18
C GLU A 19 -21.12 16.13 -16.97
N GLY A 20 -20.75 15.04 -16.28
CA GLY A 20 -20.09 13.87 -16.87
C GLY A 20 -18.55 13.89 -16.86
N LEU A 21 -17.97 12.82 -17.39
CA LEU A 21 -16.52 12.52 -17.31
C LEU A 21 -15.65 13.41 -18.22
N ILE A 22 -16.18 13.89 -19.35
CA ILE A 22 -15.47 14.67 -20.38
C ILE A 22 -14.76 15.92 -19.81
N PRO A 23 -15.40 16.82 -19.03
CA PRO A 23 -14.72 17.96 -18.42
C PRO A 23 -13.61 17.57 -17.43
N VAL A 24 -13.71 16.42 -16.75
CA VAL A 24 -12.65 15.91 -15.86
C VAL A 24 -11.43 15.47 -16.68
N LEU A 25 -11.65 14.65 -17.72
CA LEU A 25 -10.59 14.22 -18.64
C LEU A 25 -9.91 15.42 -19.32
N ALA A 26 -10.69 16.42 -19.76
CA ALA A 26 -10.16 17.63 -20.39
C ALA A 26 -9.24 18.44 -19.45
N ARG A 27 -9.61 18.57 -18.16
CA ARG A 27 -8.76 19.22 -17.14
C ARG A 27 -7.48 18.41 -16.92
N ALA A 28 -7.60 17.09 -16.67
CA ALA A 28 -6.46 16.22 -16.37
C ALA A 28 -5.46 16.12 -17.53
N VAL A 29 -5.93 16.09 -18.78
CA VAL A 29 -5.06 16.11 -19.97
C VAL A 29 -4.32 17.44 -20.11
N ARG A 30 -4.95 18.56 -19.76
CA ARG A 30 -4.29 19.87 -19.82
C ARG A 30 -3.19 20.02 -18.75
N GLU A 31 -3.33 19.37 -17.59
CA GLU A 31 -2.22 19.25 -16.61
C GLU A 31 -1.04 18.46 -17.20
N ILE A 32 -1.31 17.34 -17.88
CA ILE A 32 -0.28 16.48 -18.48
C ILE A 32 0.42 17.18 -19.64
N GLU A 33 -0.31 17.92 -20.50
CA GLU A 33 0.30 18.71 -21.58
C GLU A 33 1.24 19.79 -21.01
N GLN A 34 0.83 20.48 -19.94
CA GLN A 34 1.69 21.42 -19.24
C GLN A 34 2.88 20.75 -18.52
N ALA A 35 2.77 19.49 -18.10
CA ALA A 35 3.88 18.74 -17.52
C ALA A 35 4.88 18.30 -18.61
N ALA A 36 4.38 17.73 -19.72
CA ALA A 36 5.18 17.35 -20.88
C ALA A 36 5.89 18.56 -21.52
N GLN A 37 5.27 19.74 -21.48
CA GLN A 37 5.89 20.99 -21.94
C GLN A 37 7.09 21.43 -21.07
N ARG A 38 7.18 20.97 -19.82
CA ARG A 38 8.31 21.22 -18.91
C ARG A 38 9.40 20.14 -18.97
N GLY A 39 9.17 19.03 -19.69
CA GLY A 39 10.12 17.93 -19.84
C GLY A 39 9.46 16.55 -19.71
N LYS A 40 10.28 15.51 -19.44
CA LYS A 40 9.83 14.12 -19.27
C LYS A 40 8.81 14.00 -18.13
N LEU A 41 7.79 13.16 -18.34
CA LEU A 41 6.70 12.99 -17.40
C LEU A 41 7.17 12.32 -16.09
N LYS A 42 6.69 12.84 -14.95
CA LYS A 42 6.87 12.22 -13.63
C LYS A 42 6.01 10.93 -13.53
N PRO A 43 6.36 9.96 -12.67
CA PRO A 43 5.60 8.71 -12.53
C PRO A 43 4.09 8.89 -12.34
N VAL A 44 3.68 9.82 -11.47
CA VAL A 44 2.26 10.17 -11.23
C VAL A 44 1.56 10.67 -12.49
N ASN A 45 2.27 11.37 -13.38
CA ASN A 45 1.71 11.88 -14.63
C ASN A 45 1.69 10.80 -15.72
N ARG A 46 2.57 9.79 -15.65
CA ARG A 46 2.50 8.60 -16.51
C ARG A 46 1.28 7.73 -16.16
N THR A 47 1.01 7.51 -14.87
CA THR A 47 -0.21 6.79 -14.45
C THR A 47 -1.48 7.59 -14.75
N LYS A 48 -1.51 8.92 -14.54
CA LYS A 48 -2.64 9.76 -15.00
C LYS A 48 -2.87 9.60 -16.51
N PHE A 49 -1.80 9.63 -17.31
CA PHE A 49 -1.86 9.48 -18.77
C PHE A 49 -2.44 8.12 -19.20
N GLN A 50 -2.01 7.02 -18.57
CA GLN A 50 -2.55 5.68 -18.81
C GLN A 50 -4.05 5.59 -18.48
N VAL A 51 -4.46 6.05 -17.29
CA VAL A 51 -5.88 6.01 -16.85
C VAL A 51 -6.79 6.77 -17.82
N ILE A 52 -6.39 7.99 -18.22
CA ILE A 52 -7.13 8.80 -19.18
C ILE A 52 -7.20 8.13 -20.55
N ALA A 53 -6.13 7.47 -21.01
CA ALA A 53 -6.13 6.79 -22.30
C ALA A 53 -7.05 5.57 -22.35
N VAL A 54 -7.29 4.90 -21.21
CA VAL A 54 -8.29 3.84 -21.07
C VAL A 54 -9.71 4.44 -21.03
N LEU A 55 -9.96 5.38 -20.12
CA LEU A 55 -11.28 6.06 -19.99
C LEU A 55 -11.74 6.71 -21.31
N MET A 56 -10.83 7.33 -22.06
CA MET A 56 -11.15 7.95 -23.36
C MET A 56 -11.56 6.92 -24.43
N ARG A 57 -11.08 5.66 -24.35
CA ARG A 57 -11.52 4.57 -25.24
C ARG A 57 -12.90 4.07 -24.85
N GLU A 58 -13.13 3.87 -23.55
CA GLU A 58 -14.41 3.40 -22.98
C GLU A 58 -15.55 4.39 -23.28
N GLU A 59 -15.34 5.67 -23.00
CA GLU A 59 -16.25 6.76 -23.40
C GLU A 59 -16.48 6.80 -24.92
N ARG A 60 -15.46 6.51 -25.73
CA ARG A 60 -15.60 6.45 -27.19
C ARG A 60 -16.38 5.23 -27.66
N THR A 61 -16.35 4.11 -26.93
CA THR A 61 -17.22 2.95 -27.22
C THR A 61 -18.65 3.22 -26.77
N HIS A 62 -18.88 3.76 -25.56
CA HIS A 62 -20.22 4.12 -25.10
C HIS A 62 -20.88 5.18 -26.00
N ALA A 63 -20.16 6.24 -26.39
CA ALA A 63 -20.67 7.27 -27.30
C ALA A 63 -20.89 6.79 -28.75
N LYS A 64 -20.46 5.57 -29.10
CA LYS A 64 -20.72 4.89 -30.38
C LYS A 64 -21.80 3.81 -30.29
N ASP A 65 -22.14 3.36 -29.09
CA ASP A 65 -23.10 2.28 -28.91
C ASP A 65 -24.52 2.77 -29.26
N PRO A 66 -25.20 2.16 -30.25
CA PRO A 66 -26.57 2.55 -30.60
C PRO A 66 -27.55 2.38 -29.44
N ALA A 67 -27.26 1.54 -28.45
CA ALA A 67 -28.08 1.33 -27.26
C ALA A 67 -28.03 2.50 -26.25
N THR A 68 -27.01 3.37 -26.32
CA THR A 68 -26.93 4.54 -25.42
C THR A 68 -27.89 5.63 -25.88
N PRO A 69 -28.83 6.09 -25.02
CA PRO A 69 -29.93 6.99 -25.40
C PRO A 69 -29.48 8.45 -25.50
N LEU A 70 -28.75 8.75 -26.57
CA LEU A 70 -28.30 10.09 -26.96
C LEU A 70 -28.80 10.40 -28.38
N SER A 71 -29.10 11.66 -28.68
CA SER A 71 -29.41 12.03 -30.07
C SER A 71 -28.14 12.10 -30.93
N ASP A 72 -28.26 11.86 -32.23
CA ASP A 72 -27.12 11.87 -33.15
C ASP A 72 -26.31 13.19 -33.19
N PRO A 73 -26.88 14.42 -33.08
CA PRO A 73 -26.06 15.62 -32.94
C PRO A 73 -25.26 15.65 -31.62
N GLU A 74 -25.85 15.19 -30.50
CA GLU A 74 -25.17 15.12 -29.20
C GLU A 74 -24.03 14.09 -29.22
N ARG A 75 -24.29 12.89 -29.76
CA ARG A 75 -23.26 11.87 -30.05
C ARG A 75 -22.10 12.46 -30.87
N ALA A 76 -22.42 13.21 -31.92
CA ALA A 76 -21.43 13.85 -32.79
C ALA A 76 -20.65 14.98 -32.09
N GLU A 77 -21.23 15.69 -31.11
CA GLU A 77 -20.50 16.64 -30.27
C GLU A 77 -19.60 15.95 -29.24
N THR A 78 -20.12 14.94 -28.54
CA THR A 78 -19.36 14.11 -27.58
C THR A 78 -18.12 13.51 -28.23
N LEU A 79 -18.26 12.91 -29.42
CA LEU A 79 -17.13 12.36 -30.16
C LEU A 79 -16.10 13.43 -30.57
N LYS A 80 -16.53 14.64 -30.98
CA LYS A 80 -15.59 15.76 -31.26
C LYS A 80 -14.83 16.22 -30.01
N ARG A 81 -15.48 16.23 -28.84
CA ARG A 81 -14.85 16.57 -27.55
C ARG A 81 -13.79 15.53 -27.18
N LEU A 82 -14.11 14.23 -27.33
CA LEU A 82 -13.19 13.11 -27.11
C LEU A 82 -12.02 13.09 -28.11
N ASP A 83 -12.24 13.33 -29.40
CA ASP A 83 -11.15 13.44 -30.39
C ASP A 83 -10.25 14.67 -30.13
N GLY A 84 -10.81 15.76 -29.61
CA GLY A 84 -10.03 16.90 -29.10
C GLY A 84 -9.08 16.49 -27.98
N ILE A 85 -9.55 15.71 -27.01
CA ILE A 85 -8.75 15.13 -25.92
C ILE A 85 -7.66 14.19 -26.48
N ALA A 86 -8.03 13.29 -27.40
CA ALA A 86 -7.10 12.37 -28.05
C ALA A 86 -5.98 13.09 -28.82
N SER A 87 -6.28 14.22 -29.46
CA SER A 87 -5.27 15.02 -30.18
C SER A 87 -4.17 15.58 -29.25
N ILE A 88 -4.51 15.87 -27.99
CA ILE A 88 -3.55 16.35 -26.98
C ILE A 88 -2.77 15.16 -26.41
N LEU A 89 -3.41 14.01 -26.18
CA LEU A 89 -2.72 12.76 -25.78
C LEU A 89 -1.68 12.33 -26.84
N ALA A 90 -2.03 12.40 -28.13
CA ALA A 90 -1.10 12.14 -29.23
C ALA A 90 0.07 13.15 -29.23
N ARG A 91 -0.21 14.45 -29.03
CA ARG A 91 0.83 15.49 -28.92
C ARG A 91 1.77 15.28 -27.73
N THR A 92 1.28 14.76 -26.60
CA THR A 92 2.14 14.47 -25.44
C THR A 92 2.93 13.17 -25.61
N ALA A 93 2.36 12.12 -26.21
CA ALA A 93 3.09 10.91 -26.59
C ALA A 93 4.24 11.19 -27.57
N ALA A 94 4.01 12.08 -28.55
CA ALA A 94 5.05 12.53 -29.49
C ALA A 94 6.17 13.37 -28.84
N ARG A 95 5.99 13.85 -27.60
CA ARG A 95 6.97 14.65 -26.84
C ARG A 95 7.75 13.83 -25.82
N ASP A 96 7.10 12.87 -25.16
CA ASP A 96 7.75 11.91 -24.27
C ASP A 96 7.47 10.48 -24.74
N THR A 97 8.36 9.94 -25.57
CA THR A 97 8.19 8.61 -26.14
C THR A 97 8.19 7.48 -25.09
N SER A 98 8.56 7.78 -23.83
CA SER A 98 8.51 6.80 -22.73
C SER A 98 7.09 6.43 -22.28
N VAL A 99 6.03 7.08 -22.79
CA VAL A 99 4.63 6.71 -22.48
C VAL A 99 3.92 5.94 -23.58
N LEU A 100 4.52 5.70 -24.76
CA LEU A 100 3.89 4.85 -25.79
C LEU A 100 3.57 3.43 -25.29
N PRO A 101 4.43 2.74 -24.51
CA PRO A 101 4.10 1.42 -23.96
C PRO A 101 2.92 1.39 -22.97
N LEU A 102 2.48 2.56 -22.47
CA LEU A 102 1.32 2.70 -21.59
C LEU A 102 0.01 2.96 -22.37
N LEU A 103 0.07 3.03 -23.71
CA LEU A 103 -1.08 3.15 -24.60
C LEU A 103 -1.46 1.81 -25.25
N ASP A 104 -0.70 0.75 -25.02
CA ASP A 104 -1.02 -0.59 -25.49
C ASP A 104 -2.39 -1.02 -24.90
N PRO A 105 -3.35 -1.56 -25.69
CA PRO A 105 -4.62 -2.06 -25.16
C PRO A 105 -4.44 -3.10 -24.05
N ASP A 106 -3.37 -3.90 -24.09
CA ASP A 106 -3.14 -5.00 -23.15
C ASP A 106 -2.27 -4.59 -21.94
N ALA A 107 -1.99 -3.28 -21.78
CA ALA A 107 -1.17 -2.75 -20.69
C ALA A 107 -1.87 -2.82 -19.32
N LYS A 108 -1.69 -3.94 -18.60
CA LYS A 108 -2.24 -4.20 -17.24
C LYS A 108 -2.16 -2.96 -16.32
N LEU A 109 -3.31 -2.50 -15.84
CA LEU A 109 -3.42 -1.36 -14.90
C LEU A 109 -2.90 -1.73 -13.51
N SER A 110 -1.94 -0.94 -12.99
CA SER A 110 -1.48 -1.02 -11.61
C SER A 110 -2.60 -0.67 -10.62
N GLU A 111 -2.50 -1.16 -9.38
CA GLU A 111 -3.42 -0.80 -8.28
C GLU A 111 -3.59 0.72 -8.13
N THR A 112 -2.48 1.46 -8.20
CA THR A 112 -2.45 2.94 -8.17
C THR A 112 -3.14 3.59 -9.37
N ALA A 113 -3.16 2.95 -10.54
CA ALA A 113 -3.92 3.40 -11.69
C ALA A 113 -5.42 3.07 -11.52
N ARG A 114 -5.77 1.89 -10.98
CA ARG A 114 -7.17 1.52 -10.67
C ARG A 114 -7.80 2.45 -9.63
N ALA A 115 -7.08 2.78 -8.55
CA ALA A 115 -7.55 3.76 -7.56
C ALA A 115 -7.81 5.15 -8.19
N MET A 116 -6.98 5.56 -9.14
CA MET A 116 -7.13 6.83 -9.85
C MET A 116 -8.21 6.81 -10.95
N ARG A 117 -8.47 5.66 -11.58
CA ARG A 117 -9.66 5.42 -12.43
C ARG A 117 -10.93 5.68 -11.61
N LYS A 118 -11.05 5.03 -10.45
CA LYS A 118 -12.20 5.21 -9.53
C LYS A 118 -12.36 6.67 -9.09
N HIS A 119 -11.27 7.38 -8.78
CA HIS A 119 -11.31 8.82 -8.46
C HIS A 119 -11.82 9.67 -9.64
N MET A 120 -11.33 9.44 -10.87
CA MET A 120 -11.76 10.22 -12.05
C MET A 120 -13.22 9.95 -12.44
N LEU A 121 -13.70 8.70 -12.29
CA LEU A 121 -15.12 8.36 -12.49
C LEU A 121 -16.02 9.06 -11.47
N PHE A 122 -15.63 9.03 -10.19
CA PHE A 122 -16.32 9.73 -9.11
C PHE A 122 -16.34 11.26 -9.31
N ASP A 123 -15.21 11.87 -9.67
CA ASP A 123 -15.13 13.29 -10.05
C ASP A 123 -16.03 13.65 -11.24
N GLY A 124 -16.27 12.69 -12.13
CA GLY A 124 -17.12 12.83 -13.32
C GLY A 124 -18.61 12.65 -13.06
N GLY A 125 -19.02 12.35 -11.83
CA GLY A 125 -20.41 12.00 -11.50
C GLY A 125 -20.88 10.67 -12.09
N VAL A 126 -19.95 9.82 -12.56
CA VAL A 126 -20.26 8.46 -13.00
C VAL A 126 -20.35 7.59 -11.76
N GLU A 127 -21.57 7.48 -11.23
CA GLU A 127 -21.86 6.69 -10.04
C GLU A 127 -21.51 5.22 -10.32
N MET A 128 -20.52 4.71 -9.59
CA MET A 128 -19.93 3.41 -9.88
C MET A 128 -20.90 2.29 -9.53
N VAL A 129 -21.62 1.80 -10.54
CA VAL A 129 -21.96 0.37 -10.60
C VAL A 129 -20.64 -0.37 -10.36
N VAL A 130 -20.58 -1.17 -9.30
CA VAL A 130 -19.33 -1.77 -8.83
C VAL A 130 -18.76 -2.63 -9.96
N GLU A 131 -17.63 -2.17 -10.53
CA GLU A 131 -16.84 -3.01 -11.44
C GLU A 131 -16.57 -4.33 -10.71
N GLU A 132 -17.05 -5.39 -11.33
CA GLU A 132 -17.14 -6.76 -10.81
C GLU A 132 -15.86 -7.13 -10.06
N GLU A 133 -16.02 -7.62 -8.82
CA GLU A 133 -14.89 -8.08 -8.02
C GLU A 133 -14.16 -9.13 -8.86
N PRO A 134 -12.89 -8.88 -9.23
CA PRO A 134 -12.31 -9.53 -10.41
C PRO A 134 -12.32 -11.03 -10.21
N GLU A 135 -13.00 -11.76 -11.13
CA GLU A 135 -13.04 -13.22 -11.12
C GLU A 135 -11.60 -13.73 -10.86
N PRO A 136 -11.38 -14.52 -9.79
CA PRO A 136 -10.03 -14.83 -9.36
C PRO A 136 -9.29 -15.52 -10.50
N GLU A 137 -8.11 -14.98 -10.89
CA GLU A 137 -7.21 -15.64 -11.85
C GLU A 137 -7.08 -17.11 -11.39
N PRO A 138 -7.45 -18.09 -12.23
CA PRO A 138 -7.88 -19.41 -11.76
C PRO A 138 -6.79 -20.06 -10.92
N GLU A 139 -7.08 -20.27 -9.63
CA GLU A 139 -6.07 -20.69 -8.66
C GLU A 139 -5.31 -21.92 -9.16
N ASP A 140 -3.97 -21.81 -9.22
CA ASP A 140 -3.11 -22.92 -9.61
C ASP A 140 -3.54 -24.18 -8.83
N PRO A 141 -3.95 -25.29 -9.49
CA PRO A 141 -4.46 -26.48 -8.82
C PRO A 141 -3.36 -27.24 -8.04
N ALA A 142 -2.16 -26.68 -7.94
CA ALA A 142 -1.11 -27.03 -7.01
C ALA A 142 -1.16 -26.21 -5.70
N LEU A 143 -1.51 -24.92 -5.76
CA LEU A 143 -1.61 -24.02 -4.59
C LEU A 143 -2.83 -24.35 -3.72
N ALA A 144 -4.01 -24.58 -4.32
CA ALA A 144 -5.21 -24.97 -3.59
C ALA A 144 -4.97 -26.22 -2.69
N LYS A 145 -4.27 -27.22 -3.23
CA LYS A 145 -3.88 -28.46 -2.52
C LYS A 145 -2.86 -28.26 -1.40
N LEU A 146 -2.16 -27.12 -1.38
CA LEU A 146 -1.29 -26.72 -0.27
C LEU A 146 -2.09 -25.99 0.81
N HIS A 147 -3.08 -25.18 0.44
CA HIS A 147 -4.01 -24.53 1.38
C HIS A 147 -4.89 -25.55 2.13
N GLU A 148 -5.41 -26.57 1.45
CA GLU A 148 -6.11 -27.73 2.08
C GLU A 148 -5.29 -28.38 3.20
N ARG A 149 -3.96 -28.38 3.07
CA ARG A 149 -3.00 -29.03 3.99
C ARG A 149 -2.36 -28.05 4.98
N GLN A 150 -2.75 -26.78 4.95
CA GLN A 150 -2.14 -25.72 5.74
C GLN A 150 -2.61 -25.78 7.20
N VAL A 151 -1.75 -26.29 8.10
CA VAL A 151 -2.05 -26.38 9.54
C VAL A 151 -2.10 -25.00 10.19
N VAL A 152 -3.31 -24.45 10.31
CA VAL A 152 -3.57 -23.16 10.98
C VAL A 152 -3.42 -23.30 12.51
N PRO A 153 -2.50 -22.57 13.17
CA PRO A 153 -2.32 -22.63 14.62
C PRO A 153 -3.58 -22.24 15.41
N PRO A 154 -3.80 -22.81 16.61
CA PRO A 154 -5.00 -22.51 17.42
C PRO A 154 -5.09 -21.04 17.82
N SER A 155 -3.95 -20.34 17.97
CA SER A 155 -3.89 -18.90 18.24
C SER A 155 -4.49 -18.05 17.12
N VAL A 156 -4.38 -18.48 15.85
CA VAL A 156 -4.99 -17.78 14.71
C VAL A 156 -6.51 -17.94 14.74
N LYS A 157 -7.00 -19.15 15.01
CA LYS A 157 -8.45 -19.42 15.17
C LYS A 157 -9.03 -18.61 16.33
N ALA A 158 -8.34 -18.57 17.47
CA ALA A 158 -8.72 -17.73 18.61
C ALA A 158 -8.71 -16.23 18.26
N ARG A 159 -7.74 -15.75 17.48
CA ARG A 159 -7.67 -14.34 17.05
C ARG A 159 -8.82 -13.93 16.12
N VAL A 160 -9.26 -14.82 15.23
CA VAL A 160 -10.40 -14.59 14.32
C VAL A 160 -11.73 -14.62 15.08
N LEU A 161 -11.88 -15.53 16.06
CA LEU A 161 -13.08 -15.57 16.90
C LEU A 161 -13.17 -14.39 17.89
N ALA A 162 -12.02 -13.78 18.25
CA ALA A 162 -11.94 -12.62 19.13
C ALA A 162 -12.19 -11.27 18.41
N ASN A 163 -13.09 -11.22 17.43
CA ASN A 163 -13.50 -9.98 16.76
C ASN A 163 -14.28 -9.07 17.73
N PRO A 164 -13.72 -7.94 18.20
CA PRO A 164 -14.32 -7.14 19.27
C PRO A 164 -15.37 -6.13 18.77
N PHE A 165 -15.59 -6.10 17.45
CA PHE A 165 -16.57 -5.25 16.77
C PHE A 165 -17.70 -6.05 16.10
N LEU A 166 -17.75 -7.37 16.34
CA LEU A 166 -18.95 -8.14 16.04
C LEU A 166 -20.00 -7.83 17.11
N GLU A 167 -21.26 -7.69 16.73
CA GLU A 167 -22.34 -7.50 17.70
C GLU A 167 -22.44 -8.73 18.61
N PRO A 168 -22.56 -8.57 19.94
CA PRO A 168 -22.74 -9.71 20.84
C PRO A 168 -24.02 -10.48 20.52
N ASP A 169 -23.86 -11.79 20.29
CA ASP A 169 -24.96 -12.74 20.12
C ASP A 169 -25.73 -12.89 21.47
N LEU A 170 -26.76 -12.05 21.66
CA LEU A 170 -27.56 -11.98 22.89
C LEU A 170 -28.57 -13.13 23.03
N ASP A 171 -28.97 -13.75 21.91
CA ASP A 171 -29.87 -14.90 21.90
C ASP A 171 -29.16 -16.21 22.32
N ARG A 172 -27.82 -16.19 22.34
CA ARG A 172 -27.02 -17.33 22.81
C ARG A 172 -27.28 -17.63 24.29
N PRO A 173 -27.76 -18.83 24.63
CA PRO A 173 -27.94 -19.21 26.03
C PRO A 173 -26.59 -19.18 26.75
N ALA A 174 -26.52 -18.44 27.86
CA ALA A 174 -25.33 -18.40 28.70
C ALA A 174 -24.98 -19.83 29.18
N PRO A 175 -23.69 -20.22 29.19
CA PRO A 175 -23.30 -21.55 29.64
C PRO A 175 -23.73 -21.74 31.09
N ALA A 176 -24.41 -22.86 31.37
CA ALA A 176 -24.93 -23.15 32.70
C ALA A 176 -23.82 -23.07 33.74
N ALA A 177 -24.01 -22.22 34.76
CA ALA A 177 -23.02 -22.04 35.81
C ALA A 177 -22.75 -23.39 36.50
N PRO A 178 -21.47 -23.77 36.74
CA PRO A 178 -21.17 -25.00 37.45
C PRO A 178 -21.80 -24.94 38.85
N PRO A 179 -22.41 -26.03 39.35
CA PRO A 179 -23.08 -26.03 40.65
C PRO A 179 -22.04 -25.86 41.78
N THR A 180 -21.87 -24.61 42.23
CA THR A 180 -20.90 -24.18 43.25
C THR A 180 -21.33 -24.66 44.63
N ARG A 181 -21.02 -25.93 44.93
CA ARG A 181 -21.31 -26.54 46.23
C ARG A 181 -20.65 -25.74 47.37
N LEU A 182 -21.50 -25.07 48.15
CA LEU A 182 -21.24 -24.54 49.51
C LEU A 182 -20.35 -23.29 49.65
N LEU A 183 -20.16 -22.46 48.60
CA LEU A 183 -19.44 -21.17 48.72
C LEU A 183 -20.09 -19.97 47.98
N ALA A 184 -21.32 -20.11 47.48
CA ALA A 184 -21.95 -19.08 46.63
C ALA A 184 -22.35 -17.77 47.35
N ASN A 185 -22.50 -17.81 48.69
CA ASN A 185 -23.16 -16.78 49.51
C ASN A 185 -22.27 -16.20 50.64
N TRP A 186 -20.97 -16.49 50.63
CA TRP A 186 -20.02 -16.06 51.68
C TRP A 186 -20.35 -16.52 53.13
N GLU A 187 -21.21 -17.53 53.32
CA GLU A 187 -21.50 -18.14 54.64
C GLU A 187 -20.33 -18.95 55.24
N LEU A 188 -19.08 -18.66 54.85
CA LEU A 188 -17.87 -19.18 55.48
C LEU A 188 -17.78 -18.85 56.97
N LEU A 189 -18.36 -17.74 57.42
CA LEU A 189 -18.24 -17.27 58.81
C LEU A 189 -18.69 -18.32 59.84
N GLY A 190 -19.86 -18.94 59.66
CA GLY A 190 -20.38 -19.94 60.59
C GLY A 190 -19.48 -21.19 60.74
N PRO A 191 -19.15 -21.89 59.63
CA PRO A 191 -18.20 -23.00 59.64
C PRO A 191 -16.79 -22.60 60.14
N LEU A 192 -16.31 -21.40 59.80
CA LEU A 192 -15.01 -20.89 60.23
C LEU A 192 -14.97 -20.70 61.75
N PHE A 193 -15.93 -19.99 62.35
CA PHE A 193 -16.03 -19.85 63.81
C PHE A 193 -16.14 -21.21 64.49
N LYS A 194 -16.98 -22.11 63.96
CA LYS A 194 -17.12 -23.47 64.50
C LYS A 194 -15.82 -24.28 64.42
N SER A 195 -14.95 -24.04 63.43
CA SER A 195 -13.63 -24.67 63.33
C SER A 195 -12.57 -24.12 64.30
N PHE A 196 -12.77 -22.92 64.85
CA PHE A 196 -11.94 -22.36 65.92
C PHE A 196 -12.40 -22.81 67.32
N GLU A 197 -13.72 -22.94 67.53
CA GLU A 197 -14.30 -23.54 68.75
C GLU A 197 -13.98 -25.04 68.84
N TYR A 198 -14.23 -25.77 67.76
CA TYR A 198 -13.97 -27.21 67.63
C TYR A 198 -12.74 -27.42 66.76
N GLY A 199 -11.56 -27.16 67.31
CA GLY A 199 -10.29 -27.53 66.69
C GLY A 199 -10.23 -29.04 66.41
N ALA A 200 -9.35 -29.47 65.51
CA ALA A 200 -9.33 -30.83 64.93
C ALA A 200 -9.11 -32.01 65.91
N GLY A 201 -8.98 -31.74 67.21
CA GLY A 201 -8.95 -32.73 68.30
C GLY A 201 -9.90 -32.43 69.48
N GLY A 202 -10.90 -31.54 69.31
CA GLY A 202 -11.90 -31.23 70.33
C GLY A 202 -11.47 -30.20 71.40
N GLY A 203 -10.45 -29.39 71.12
CA GLY A 203 -9.97 -28.32 72.01
C GLY A 203 -9.77 -26.99 71.28
N ILE A 204 -9.61 -25.91 72.06
CA ILE A 204 -9.39 -24.55 71.57
C ILE A 204 -8.09 -24.48 70.76
N ALA A 205 -8.14 -23.92 69.55
CA ALA A 205 -7.02 -23.85 68.63
C ALA A 205 -5.99 -22.73 68.96
N SER A 206 -5.34 -22.80 70.12
CA SER A 206 -4.27 -21.87 70.53
C SER A 206 -2.87 -22.46 70.32
N MET A 207 -1.91 -21.63 69.88
CA MET A 207 -0.47 -21.93 69.88
C MET A 207 0.29 -20.85 70.65
N ASP A 208 1.38 -21.24 71.34
CA ASP A 208 2.28 -20.30 72.00
C ASP A 208 2.97 -19.36 71.01
N LEU A 209 3.00 -18.07 71.34
CA LEU A 209 3.58 -17.03 70.49
C LEU A 209 5.12 -17.06 70.55
N PRO A 210 5.83 -17.15 69.40
CA PRO A 210 7.28 -17.15 69.39
C PRO A 210 7.84 -15.79 69.83
N ARG A 211 8.92 -15.82 70.63
CA ARG A 211 9.52 -14.63 71.24
C ARG A 211 9.92 -13.59 70.19
N ALA A 212 9.37 -12.38 70.32
CA ALA A 212 9.53 -11.30 69.34
C ALA A 212 11.00 -10.92 69.08
N ARG A 213 11.31 -10.55 67.83
CA ARG A 213 12.60 -10.04 67.37
C ARG A 213 12.47 -8.57 67.00
N ALA A 214 13.43 -7.75 67.43
CA ALA A 214 13.43 -6.31 67.14
C ALA A 214 13.70 -6.02 65.66
N SER A 215 12.94 -5.09 65.08
CA SER A 215 13.05 -4.69 63.67
C SER A 215 14.16 -3.67 63.45
N THR A 216 15.07 -3.93 62.50
CA THR A 216 16.06 -2.95 62.04
C THR A 216 15.43 -1.94 61.07
N ALA A 217 15.69 -0.64 61.29
CA ALA A 217 15.08 0.44 60.53
C ALA A 217 15.61 0.55 59.08
N SER A 218 14.76 1.04 58.17
CA SER A 218 15.05 1.13 56.74
C SER A 218 16.12 2.17 56.39
N ARG A 219 17.16 1.79 55.64
CA ARG A 219 18.10 2.75 55.01
C ARG A 219 17.49 3.31 53.71
N ARG A 220 17.44 4.64 53.61
CA ARG A 220 16.82 5.36 52.46
C ARG A 220 17.59 5.14 51.16
N ARG A 221 16.87 5.13 50.03
CA ARG A 221 17.44 5.21 48.67
C ARG A 221 17.90 6.65 48.37
N THR A 222 19.04 6.80 47.73
CA THR A 222 19.46 8.03 47.03
C THR A 222 19.98 7.64 45.65
N SER A 223 19.53 8.34 44.60
CA SER A 223 19.91 8.09 43.22
C SER A 223 21.30 8.63 42.88
N SER A 224 22.10 7.88 42.11
CA SER A 224 23.27 8.39 41.40
C SER A 224 22.99 8.48 39.89
N SER A 225 23.68 9.39 39.21
CA SER A 225 23.41 9.79 37.82
C SER A 225 24.18 8.97 36.78
N CYS A 226 23.72 9.05 35.53
CA CYS A 226 24.41 8.49 34.37
C CYS A 226 25.66 9.31 34.02
N ALA A 227 26.79 8.63 33.78
CA ALA A 227 27.99 9.22 33.16
C ALA A 227 28.77 8.16 32.35
N THR A 228 29.25 8.55 31.18
CA THR A 228 29.81 7.65 30.16
C THR A 228 31.25 7.21 30.45
N ARG A 229 31.60 5.96 30.12
CA ARG A 229 33.00 5.61 29.78
C ARG A 229 33.10 4.62 28.62
N ARG A 230 34.11 4.85 27.78
CA ARG A 230 34.44 4.10 26.56
C ARG A 230 35.70 3.27 26.83
N ALA A 231 35.68 1.99 26.48
CA ALA A 231 36.84 1.10 26.56
C ALA A 231 37.18 0.54 25.17
N SER A 232 38.44 0.17 24.94
CA SER A 232 38.98 -0.26 23.65
C SER A 232 39.43 -1.73 23.72
N SER A 233 39.27 -2.48 22.63
CA SER A 233 39.64 -3.89 22.54
C SER A 233 40.71 -4.12 21.46
N ARG A 234 41.76 -4.89 21.79
CA ARG A 234 42.81 -5.27 20.83
C ARG A 234 43.50 -6.60 21.15
N ALA A 235 43.09 -7.64 20.42
CA ALA A 235 43.81 -8.83 19.94
C ALA A 235 44.92 -9.56 20.78
N CYS A 236 44.69 -10.86 20.98
CA CYS A 236 45.60 -12.02 20.74
C CYS A 236 44.71 -13.19 20.26
N ALA A 237 45.02 -14.01 19.25
CA ALA A 237 46.07 -15.05 19.13
C ALA A 237 45.82 -16.26 20.10
N SER A 238 45.87 -17.54 19.71
CA SER A 238 46.40 -18.21 18.49
C SER A 238 45.77 -19.61 18.20
N ALA A 239 46.14 -20.20 17.03
CA ALA A 239 46.25 -21.61 16.54
C ALA A 239 45.75 -22.83 17.40
N THR A 240 45.42 -24.05 16.92
CA THR A 240 45.58 -24.84 15.64
C THR A 240 44.61 -26.07 15.68
N ALA A 241 44.47 -27.11 14.81
CA ALA A 241 45.01 -27.59 13.51
C ALA A 241 44.07 -28.69 12.88
N SER A 242 44.29 -29.08 11.61
CA SER A 242 43.85 -30.34 10.93
C SER A 242 42.34 -30.57 10.65
N SER A 243 41.90 -31.38 9.64
CA SER A 243 42.62 -32.21 8.65
C SER A 243 41.91 -32.38 7.28
N CYS A 244 42.72 -32.62 6.23
CA CYS A 244 42.47 -33.38 4.98
C CYS A 244 41.20 -33.21 4.09
N SER A 245 41.36 -32.49 2.96
CA SER A 245 41.55 -33.02 1.57
C SER A 245 40.68 -34.18 0.98
N PRO A 246 40.59 -34.33 -0.38
CA PRO A 246 40.66 -33.35 -1.49
C PRO A 246 39.66 -33.63 -2.67
N THR A 247 39.68 -32.81 -3.74
CA THR A 247 39.90 -33.25 -5.16
C THR A 247 39.71 -32.13 -6.20
N SER A 248 40.78 -31.84 -6.98
CA SER A 248 40.92 -31.35 -8.39
C SER A 248 39.86 -30.44 -9.09
N ARG A 249 40.19 -29.59 -10.08
CA ARG A 249 41.43 -29.36 -10.88
C ARG A 249 41.35 -28.00 -11.63
N ALA A 250 42.52 -27.43 -11.99
CA ALA A 250 42.85 -26.61 -13.20
C ALA A 250 41.91 -25.45 -13.69
N SER A 251 42.39 -24.31 -14.21
CA SER A 251 43.78 -23.81 -14.38
C SER A 251 43.86 -22.31 -14.76
N ALA A 252 44.94 -21.66 -14.33
CA ALA A 252 45.66 -20.54 -14.98
C ALA A 252 44.92 -19.29 -15.52
N ARG A 253 45.21 -18.14 -14.89
CA ARG A 253 45.35 -16.83 -15.58
C ARG A 253 46.79 -16.68 -16.12
N PRO A 254 47.07 -15.66 -16.96
CA PRO A 254 47.98 -14.62 -16.43
C PRO A 254 47.68 -13.15 -16.82
N ARG A 255 47.87 -12.29 -15.81
CA ARG A 255 48.54 -10.96 -15.82
C ARG A 255 48.20 -9.88 -16.89
N ARG A 256 47.45 -8.89 -16.42
CA ARG A 256 47.65 -7.42 -16.53
C ARG A 256 48.84 -6.92 -17.38
N ARG A 257 48.59 -5.89 -18.19
CA ARG A 257 49.44 -4.69 -18.30
C ARG A 257 48.56 -3.43 -18.45
N CYS A 258 49.05 -2.28 -17.97
CA CYS A 258 48.38 -0.99 -18.09
C CYS A 258 49.07 -0.15 -19.18
N SER A 259 48.30 0.60 -19.98
CA SER A 259 48.77 1.64 -20.91
C SER A 259 47.76 2.80 -20.96
N PRO A 260 48.18 4.05 -21.29
CA PRO A 260 47.36 5.26 -21.07
C PRO A 260 46.67 5.84 -22.33
N ARG A 261 45.73 6.78 -22.11
CA ARG A 261 45.31 7.87 -23.04
C ARG A 261 46.20 9.12 -22.80
N PRO A 262 46.18 10.19 -23.62
CA PRO A 262 45.35 10.51 -24.81
C PRO A 262 46.22 10.51 -26.12
N SER A 263 45.86 10.97 -27.33
CA SER A 263 45.23 12.24 -27.79
C SER A 263 44.78 12.13 -29.29
N PRO A 264 44.26 13.19 -29.98
CA PRO A 264 43.51 13.06 -31.24
C PRO A 264 44.31 13.21 -32.55
N THR A 265 43.73 12.72 -33.66
CA THR A 265 44.26 12.79 -35.03
C THR A 265 43.73 13.99 -35.83
N PRO A 266 44.56 14.65 -36.67
CA PRO A 266 44.10 15.70 -37.59
C PRO A 266 43.70 15.16 -38.97
N THR A 267 42.75 15.81 -39.67
CA THR A 267 42.47 15.53 -41.09
C THR A 267 42.17 16.81 -41.88
N ARG A 268 43.26 17.38 -42.42
CA ARG A 268 43.43 18.09 -43.71
C ARG A 268 42.22 18.83 -44.32
N CYS A 269 42.41 20.13 -44.55
CA CYS A 269 41.66 20.87 -45.55
C CYS A 269 42.11 20.53 -46.98
N SER A 270 41.15 20.50 -47.91
CA SER A 270 41.33 20.73 -49.36
C SER A 270 39.95 21.15 -49.92
N SER A 271 39.66 22.45 -50.00
CA SER A 271 39.98 23.32 -51.15
C SER A 271 39.15 22.98 -52.39
N TRP A 272 38.07 23.72 -52.63
CA TRP A 272 37.43 23.89 -53.95
C TRP A 272 36.92 25.33 -54.07
N CYS A 273 36.87 25.84 -55.31
CA CYS A 273 36.88 27.28 -55.58
C CYS A 273 35.51 27.96 -55.50
N ARG A 274 35.53 29.27 -55.25
CA ARG A 274 34.40 30.20 -55.46
C ARG A 274 34.90 31.38 -56.30
N THR A 275 34.48 31.41 -57.56
CA THR A 275 34.62 32.55 -58.48
C THR A 275 33.41 32.52 -59.43
N SER A 276 32.94 33.69 -59.88
CA SER A 276 31.57 33.97 -60.36
C SER A 276 30.59 34.26 -59.21
#